data_AF-A0A1F3SFE0-F1
#
_entry.id   AF-A0A1F3SFE0-F1
#
_cell.length_a   1.000
_cell.length_b   1.000
_cell.length_c   1.000
_cell.angle_alpha   90.00
_cell.angle_beta   90.00
_cell.angle_gamma   90.00
#
_symmetry.space_group_name_H-M   'P 1'
#
loop_
_entity.id
_entity.type
_entity.pdbx_description
1 polymer ?
#
loop_
_entity_poly.entity_id
_entity_poly.type
_entity_poly.pdbx_seq_one_letter_code
_entity_poly.pdbx_strand_id
1 'polypeptide(L)'
;YTGYYTNLPSDKLELIIDIESDRMRNLLFDISEIDSEREVVKEERRMRYDNSVYGSLFELITTTIYKTSSYRWPVIGYMADLNDTKIDELKSFYYSYYAPNNAVVVIAGDVTISQAKKLIEKYYEPIFRQDLPQIKLESETEQKSTRTARLEKDVQSVTLAVVYPGVKVDHSDVYALDLLASAMGSGSSSRLYKRIVYNNELATSVSMSSHNSNLSGELSFYASLKPNVSVHRVLSLLDDELKKIKTILVAEKELEKLKNQVELSYIRGLQTMSSRAQALALNEIIFGDYRKLFEDIDKYEAVTAEDIRRVANTYIIPSKKNIVQIVPKKGSGRQ
;
A
#
# COMPACT_ATOMS: atom_id res chain seq x y z
N TYR A 1 -2.80 10.27 -1.61
CA TYR A 1 -3.69 11.21 -0.91
C TYR A 1 -3.07 11.54 0.45
N THR A 2 -3.46 12.64 1.07
CA THR A 2 -3.15 12.93 2.48
C THR A 2 -4.46 12.91 3.24
N GLY A 3 -4.56 12.09 4.27
CA GLY A 3 -5.77 11.94 5.07
C GLY A 3 -5.56 12.53 6.46
N TYR A 4 -6.46 13.41 6.87
CA TYR A 4 -6.54 13.90 8.24
C TYR A 4 -7.87 13.48 8.84
N TYR A 5 -7.84 12.93 10.06
CA TYR A 5 -9.02 12.37 10.69
C TYR A 5 -8.98 12.58 12.20
N THR A 6 -10.15 12.71 12.80
CA THR A 6 -10.29 12.86 14.25
C THR A 6 -11.57 12.17 14.71
N ASN A 7 -11.48 11.45 15.83
CA ASN A 7 -12.64 10.86 16.50
C ASN A 7 -13.03 11.75 17.68
N LEU A 8 -14.25 12.27 17.70
CA LEU A 8 -14.76 13.16 18.74
C LEU A 8 -16.22 12.85 19.06
N PRO A 9 -16.72 13.27 20.24
CA PRO A 9 -18.15 13.31 20.53
C PRO A 9 -18.93 14.15 19.49
N SER A 10 -20.18 13.76 19.19
CA SER A 10 -20.99 14.39 18.14
C SER A 10 -21.31 15.87 18.41
N ASP A 11 -21.37 16.27 19.69
CA ASP A 11 -21.57 17.67 20.10
C ASP A 11 -20.36 18.57 19.77
N LYS A 12 -19.22 18.01 19.37
CA LYS A 12 -18.01 18.73 18.92
C LYS A 12 -17.89 18.84 17.41
N LEU A 13 -18.93 18.46 16.64
CA LEU A 13 -18.91 18.51 15.18
C LEU A 13 -18.53 19.89 14.62
N GLU A 14 -19.12 20.96 15.17
CA GLU A 14 -18.83 22.32 14.71
C GLU A 14 -17.36 22.70 15.00
N LEU A 15 -16.85 22.36 16.18
CA LEU A 15 -15.46 22.65 16.57
C LEU A 15 -14.46 22.01 15.61
N ILE A 16 -14.65 20.75 15.24
CA ILE A 16 -13.70 20.07 14.34
C ILE A 16 -13.80 20.59 12.91
N ILE A 17 -15.02 20.90 12.43
CA ILE A 17 -15.20 21.51 11.10
C ILE A 17 -14.52 22.88 11.05
N ASP A 18 -14.63 23.68 12.12
CA ASP A 18 -13.95 24.97 12.25
C ASP A 18 -12.43 24.80 12.13
N ILE A 19 -11.83 23.95 12.98
CA ILE A 19 -10.38 23.67 12.99
C ILE A 19 -9.89 23.15 11.63
N GLU A 20 -10.62 22.23 11.02
CA GLU A 20 -10.24 21.60 9.74
C GLU A 20 -10.36 22.57 8.55
N SER A 21 -11.37 23.42 8.57
CA SER A 21 -11.55 24.48 7.57
C SER A 21 -10.46 25.55 7.69
N ASP A 22 -10.10 25.95 8.92
CA ASP A 22 -9.03 26.89 9.19
C ASP A 22 -7.68 26.32 8.72
N ARG A 23 -7.37 25.07 9.08
CA ARG A 23 -6.14 24.40 8.63
C ARG A 23 -6.02 24.28 7.11
N MET A 24 -7.15 24.19 6.38
CA MET A 24 -7.12 24.11 4.92
C MET A 24 -6.55 25.37 4.27
N ARG A 25 -6.69 26.56 4.90
CA ARG A 25 -6.26 27.81 4.26
C ARG A 25 -5.36 28.73 5.08
N ASN A 26 -5.42 28.69 6.39
CA ASN A 26 -4.79 29.67 7.28
C ASN A 26 -3.54 29.14 7.99
N LEU A 27 -2.89 28.10 7.45
CA LEU A 27 -1.66 27.56 8.03
C LEU A 27 -0.59 28.65 8.09
N LEU A 28 -0.09 28.90 9.30
CA LEU A 28 1.03 29.81 9.53
C LEU A 28 2.34 29.08 9.26
N PHE A 29 3.25 29.74 8.56
CA PHE A 29 4.56 29.19 8.23
C PHE A 29 5.63 29.89 9.05
N ASP A 30 6.01 29.28 10.16
CA ASP A 30 7.15 29.70 10.97
C ASP A 30 8.40 28.89 10.57
N ILE A 31 9.48 29.58 10.21
CA ILE A 31 10.71 28.91 9.74
C ILE A 31 11.37 28.09 10.84
N SER A 32 11.31 28.54 12.10
CA SER A 32 11.93 27.83 13.22
C SER A 32 11.19 26.55 13.56
N GLU A 33 9.85 26.55 13.49
CA GLU A 33 9.04 25.34 13.64
C GLU A 33 9.26 24.37 12.48
N ILE A 34 9.29 24.87 11.23
CA ILE A 34 9.55 24.03 10.05
C ILE A 34 10.95 23.40 10.12
N ASP A 35 11.97 24.16 10.53
CA ASP A 35 13.33 23.65 10.68
C ASP A 35 13.42 22.58 11.77
N SER A 36 12.72 22.77 12.89
CA SER A 36 12.58 21.77 13.95
C SER A 36 11.89 20.51 13.44
N GLU A 37 10.74 20.63 12.79
CA GLU A 37 9.97 19.50 12.24
C GLU A 37 10.74 18.77 11.14
N ARG A 38 11.55 19.47 10.34
CA ARG A 38 12.42 18.83 9.35
C ARG A 38 13.39 17.84 10.01
N GLU A 39 13.97 18.18 11.16
CA GLU A 39 14.85 17.25 11.88
C GLU A 39 14.08 16.04 12.44
N VAL A 40 12.84 16.25 12.89
CA VAL A 40 11.94 15.15 13.31
C VAL A 40 11.65 14.21 12.14
N VAL A 41 11.30 14.74 10.96
CA VAL A 41 11.04 13.95 9.74
C VAL A 41 12.30 13.22 9.28
N LYS A 42 13.48 13.85 9.38
CA LYS A 42 14.76 13.18 9.09
C LYS A 42 15.03 12.03 10.05
N GLU A 43 14.69 12.16 11.32
CA GLU A 43 14.81 11.06 12.27
C GLU A 43 13.78 9.96 12.01
N GLU A 44 12.55 10.31 11.65
CA GLU A 44 11.56 9.33 11.18
C GLU A 44 12.08 8.56 9.95
N ARG A 45 12.69 9.26 8.98
CA ARG A 45 13.32 8.63 7.80
C ARG A 45 14.39 7.63 8.21
N ARG A 46 15.26 8.00 9.15
CA ARG A 46 16.30 7.10 9.68
C ARG A 46 15.67 5.89 10.34
N MET A 47 14.71 6.09 11.24
CA MET A 47 14.06 5.00 11.98
C MET A 47 13.26 4.06 11.06
N ARG A 48 12.41 4.61 10.20
CA ARG A 48 11.43 3.84 9.41
C ARG A 48 12.01 3.21 8.16
N TYR A 49 13.11 3.73 7.61
CA TYR A 49 13.70 3.26 6.37
C TYR A 49 15.17 2.89 6.52
N ASP A 50 16.05 3.81 6.94
CA ASP A 50 17.50 3.58 6.92
C ASP A 50 17.94 2.51 7.93
N ASN A 51 17.31 2.48 9.10
CA ASN A 51 17.56 1.53 10.19
C ASN A 51 16.55 0.37 10.21
N SER A 52 15.49 0.44 9.39
CA SER A 52 14.48 -0.62 9.27
C SER A 52 14.82 -1.60 8.16
N VAL A 53 14.74 -2.91 8.43
CA VAL A 53 14.89 -3.94 7.40
C VAL A 53 13.76 -3.83 6.36
N TYR A 54 12.51 -3.72 6.82
CA TYR A 54 11.34 -3.66 5.94
C TYR A 54 11.25 -2.34 5.18
N GLY A 55 11.58 -1.21 5.81
CA GLY A 55 11.58 0.08 5.13
C GLY A 55 12.61 0.14 3.99
N SER A 56 13.84 -0.30 4.25
CA SER A 56 14.85 -0.44 3.20
C SER A 56 14.46 -1.45 2.12
N LEU A 57 13.83 -2.57 2.49
CA LEU A 57 13.34 -3.54 1.51
C LEU A 57 12.29 -2.91 0.59
N PHE A 58 11.31 -2.19 1.15
CA PHE A 58 10.25 -1.54 0.39
C PHE A 58 10.78 -0.46 -0.55
N GLU A 59 11.71 0.38 -0.08
CA GLU A 59 12.39 1.37 -0.92
C GLU A 59 13.21 0.70 -2.04
N LEU A 60 13.90 -0.40 -1.73
CA LEU A 60 14.65 -1.15 -2.74
C LEU A 60 13.71 -1.82 -3.75
N ILE A 61 12.53 -2.29 -3.33
CA ILE A 61 11.49 -2.83 -4.23
C ILE A 61 11.01 -1.75 -5.18
N THR A 62 10.50 -0.64 -4.66
CA THR A 62 9.91 0.44 -5.45
C THR A 62 10.90 1.00 -6.48
N THR A 63 12.16 1.21 -6.11
CA THR A 63 13.22 1.66 -7.04
C THR A 63 13.69 0.57 -8.03
N THR A 64 13.46 -0.71 -7.71
CA THR A 64 13.76 -1.82 -8.63
C THR A 64 12.66 -2.01 -9.67
N ILE A 65 11.40 -1.99 -9.25
CA ILE A 65 10.23 -2.25 -10.11
C ILE A 65 9.86 -1.03 -10.96
N TYR A 66 9.90 0.17 -10.39
CA TYR A 66 9.51 1.41 -11.09
C TYR A 66 10.75 2.16 -11.61
N LYS A 67 10.76 2.47 -12.91
CA LYS A 67 11.82 3.23 -13.60
C LYS A 67 11.35 4.63 -14.00
N THR A 68 10.11 4.76 -14.45
CA THR A 68 9.52 6.04 -14.90
C THR A 68 8.35 6.46 -14.03
N SER A 69 7.59 5.51 -13.47
CA SER A 69 6.46 5.83 -12.59
C SER A 69 6.92 6.58 -11.33
N SER A 70 6.10 7.53 -10.88
CA SER A 70 6.31 8.28 -9.64
C SER A 70 6.22 7.39 -8.38
N TYR A 71 5.73 6.15 -8.48
CA TYR A 71 5.75 5.20 -7.37
C TYR A 71 7.15 4.72 -6.97
N ARG A 72 8.20 5.11 -7.72
CA ARG A 72 9.59 4.88 -7.31
C ARG A 72 10.03 5.75 -6.12
N TRP A 73 9.32 6.84 -5.84
CA TRP A 73 9.69 7.80 -4.79
C TRP A 73 9.14 7.33 -3.44
N PRO A 74 9.98 7.24 -2.39
CA PRO A 74 9.48 6.96 -1.05
C PRO A 74 8.60 8.14 -0.59
N VAL A 75 7.48 7.85 0.07
CA VAL A 75 6.51 8.87 0.52
C VAL A 75 7.17 9.94 1.39
N ILE A 76 8.13 9.54 2.23
CA ILE A 76 8.88 10.42 3.13
C ILE A 76 10.00 11.22 2.42
N GLY A 77 10.29 10.92 1.15
CA GLY A 77 11.36 11.56 0.38
C GLY A 77 12.77 10.99 0.66
N TYR A 78 13.76 11.53 -0.05
CA TYR A 78 15.17 11.24 0.20
C TYR A 78 15.78 12.24 1.17
N MET A 79 16.81 11.81 1.90
CA MET A 79 17.50 12.66 2.86
C MET A 79 18.07 13.94 2.23
N ALA A 80 18.53 13.88 0.98
CA ALA A 80 18.99 15.05 0.23
C ALA A 80 17.85 16.06 0.02
N ASP A 81 16.70 15.60 -0.48
CA ASP A 81 15.53 16.44 -0.71
C ASP A 81 15.03 17.07 0.61
N LEU A 82 15.00 16.29 1.69
CA LEU A 82 14.61 16.79 3.01
C LEU A 82 15.53 17.93 3.48
N ASN A 83 16.85 17.81 3.27
CA ASN A 83 17.81 18.86 3.61
C ASN A 83 17.66 20.10 2.73
N ASP A 84 17.32 19.92 1.45
CA ASP A 84 17.33 21.01 0.48
C ASP A 84 15.99 21.76 0.38
N THR A 85 14.87 21.15 0.79
CA THR A 85 13.50 21.70 0.69
C THR A 85 13.38 23.10 1.30
N LYS A 86 12.90 24.05 0.51
CA LYS A 86 12.73 25.46 0.90
C LYS A 86 11.31 25.77 1.37
N ILE A 87 11.18 26.73 2.28
CA ILE A 87 9.88 27.17 2.82
C ILE A 87 8.92 27.65 1.73
N ASP A 88 9.41 28.28 0.67
CA ASP A 88 8.56 28.77 -0.42
C ASP A 88 8.00 27.62 -1.26
N GLU A 89 8.72 26.49 -1.38
CA GLU A 89 8.22 25.28 -2.03
C GLU A 89 7.09 24.64 -1.21
N LEU A 90 7.25 24.60 0.12
CA LEU A 90 6.22 24.11 1.04
C LEU A 90 4.95 24.97 0.98
N LYS A 91 5.11 26.30 1.01
CA LYS A 91 4.00 27.26 0.85
C LYS A 91 3.31 27.08 -0.48
N SER A 92 4.07 27.00 -1.57
CA SER A 92 3.54 26.80 -2.91
C SER A 92 2.73 25.50 -3.00
N PHE A 93 3.25 24.40 -2.45
CA PHE A 93 2.53 23.13 -2.37
C PHE A 93 1.23 23.25 -1.58
N TYR A 94 1.28 23.82 -0.37
CA TYR A 94 0.10 24.02 0.47
C TYR A 94 -0.98 24.84 -0.23
N TYR A 95 -0.65 26.05 -0.71
CA TYR A 95 -1.62 26.94 -1.34
C TYR A 95 -2.16 26.43 -2.68
N SER A 96 -1.42 25.55 -3.37
CA SER A 96 -1.87 24.96 -4.64
C SER A 96 -2.80 23.77 -4.43
N TYR A 97 -2.47 22.86 -3.49
CA TYR A 97 -3.14 21.56 -3.39
C TYR A 97 -4.15 21.46 -2.25
N TYR A 98 -4.04 22.26 -1.18
CA TYR A 98 -4.98 22.26 -0.07
C TYR A 98 -6.12 23.23 -0.39
N ALA A 99 -7.10 22.72 -1.13
CA ALA A 99 -8.22 23.51 -1.66
C ALA A 99 -9.52 22.71 -1.58
N PRO A 100 -10.68 23.36 -1.43
CA PRO A 100 -11.97 22.68 -1.29
C PRO A 100 -12.34 21.86 -2.54
N ASN A 101 -11.93 22.31 -3.73
CA ASN A 101 -12.12 21.58 -4.98
C ASN A 101 -11.13 20.41 -5.20
N ASN A 102 -10.28 20.11 -4.22
CA ASN A 102 -9.33 18.99 -4.22
C ASN A 102 -9.42 18.15 -2.92
N ALA A 103 -10.53 18.28 -2.19
CA ALA A 103 -10.72 17.63 -0.90
C ALA A 103 -12.04 16.84 -0.86
N VAL A 104 -12.05 15.76 -0.09
CA VAL A 104 -13.25 15.00 0.25
C VAL A 104 -13.39 15.02 1.77
N VAL A 105 -14.50 15.57 2.27
CA VAL A 105 -14.84 15.54 3.70
C VAL A 105 -15.83 14.41 3.94
N VAL A 106 -15.47 13.48 4.83
CA VAL A 106 -16.34 12.37 5.23
C VAL A 106 -16.65 12.47 6.72
N ILE A 107 -17.94 12.53 7.04
CA ILE A 107 -18.44 12.55 8.41
C ILE A 107 -19.26 11.28 8.63
N ALA A 108 -18.89 10.47 9.62
CA ALA A 108 -19.61 9.25 9.98
C ALA A 108 -19.83 9.21 11.49
N GLY A 109 -21.09 9.12 11.93
CA GLY A 109 -21.45 9.08 13.34
C GLY A 109 -22.88 9.54 13.59
N ASP A 110 -23.16 9.92 14.83
CA ASP A 110 -24.45 10.45 15.29
C ASP A 110 -24.62 11.91 14.85
N VAL A 111 -24.93 12.13 13.57
CA VAL A 111 -25.11 13.45 12.96
C VAL A 111 -26.25 13.42 11.95
N THR A 112 -26.95 14.54 11.79
CA THR A 112 -27.95 14.69 10.70
C THR A 112 -27.32 15.31 9.46
N ILE A 113 -27.79 14.91 8.28
CA ILE A 113 -27.32 15.48 7.00
C ILE A 113 -27.53 17.01 6.97
N SER A 114 -28.67 17.50 7.47
CA SER A 114 -28.97 18.93 7.49
C SER A 114 -28.00 19.72 8.37
N GLN A 115 -27.64 19.19 9.55
CA GLN A 115 -26.67 19.83 10.44
C GLN A 115 -25.28 19.84 9.82
N ALA A 116 -24.83 18.69 9.30
CA ALA A 116 -23.53 18.58 8.66
C ALA A 116 -23.40 19.53 7.46
N LYS A 117 -24.38 19.56 6.56
CA LYS A 117 -24.38 20.48 5.41
C LYS A 117 -24.29 21.94 5.82
N LYS A 118 -25.12 22.37 6.78
CA LYS A 118 -25.11 23.75 7.29
C LYS A 118 -23.73 24.16 7.83
N LEU A 119 -23.06 23.26 8.54
CA LEU A 119 -21.72 23.53 9.07
C LEU A 119 -20.66 23.52 7.97
N ILE A 120 -20.70 22.56 7.05
CA ILE A 120 -19.78 22.53 5.92
C ILE A 120 -19.91 23.79 5.05
N GLU A 121 -21.14 24.22 4.73
CA GLU A 121 -21.40 25.48 4.02
C GLU A 121 -20.84 26.67 4.81
N LYS A 122 -21.19 26.81 6.10
CA LYS A 122 -20.70 27.90 6.95
C LYS A 122 -19.18 28.06 6.94
N TYR A 123 -18.43 26.96 6.99
CA TYR A 123 -16.97 26.99 7.23
C TYR A 123 -16.13 26.80 5.96
N TYR A 124 -16.57 25.99 4.99
CA TYR A 124 -15.81 25.73 3.76
C TYR A 124 -16.23 26.61 2.58
N GLU A 125 -17.47 27.13 2.53
CA GLU A 125 -17.92 28.01 1.43
C GLU A 125 -17.06 29.28 1.27
N PRO A 126 -16.60 29.94 2.35
CA PRO A 126 -15.73 31.11 2.22
C PRO A 126 -14.33 30.80 1.65
N ILE A 127 -13.93 29.53 1.61
CA ILE A 127 -12.60 29.13 1.12
C ILE A 127 -12.62 29.09 -0.41
N PHE A 128 -11.81 29.94 -1.04
CA PHE A 128 -11.74 29.99 -2.49
C PHE A 128 -11.14 28.70 -3.07
N ARG A 129 -11.79 28.18 -4.12
CA ARG A 129 -11.21 27.16 -5.00
C ARG A 129 -9.84 27.60 -5.52
N GLN A 130 -8.96 26.63 -5.79
CA GLN A 130 -7.64 26.86 -6.37
C GLN A 130 -7.55 26.24 -7.77
N ASP A 131 -6.71 26.83 -8.61
CA ASP A 131 -6.34 26.25 -9.89
C ASP A 131 -5.29 25.16 -9.65
N LEU A 132 -5.75 23.90 -9.71
CA LEU A 132 -4.90 22.76 -9.42
C LEU A 132 -3.86 22.58 -10.53
N PRO A 133 -2.57 22.42 -10.19
CA PRO A 133 -1.55 22.12 -11.19
C PRO A 133 -1.91 20.87 -11.99
N GLN A 134 -1.84 20.95 -13.32
CA GLN A 134 -2.02 19.79 -14.18
C GLN A 134 -0.77 18.90 -14.11
N ILE A 135 -0.83 17.81 -13.35
CA ILE A 135 0.26 16.84 -13.26
C ILE A 135 0.04 15.76 -14.32
N LYS A 136 0.95 15.68 -15.29
CA LYS A 136 1.03 14.52 -16.18
C LYS A 136 1.85 13.43 -15.51
N LEU A 137 1.16 12.45 -14.92
CA LEU A 137 1.82 11.30 -14.32
C LEU A 137 2.29 10.34 -15.40
N GLU A 138 3.59 10.06 -15.42
CA GLU A 138 4.17 9.06 -16.32
C GLU A 138 3.75 7.65 -15.89
N SER A 139 3.31 6.85 -16.86
CA SER A 139 3.10 5.42 -16.64
C SER A 139 4.44 4.69 -16.58
N GLU A 140 4.46 3.55 -15.90
CA GLU A 140 5.66 2.71 -15.87
C GLU A 140 5.92 2.08 -17.25
N THR A 141 7.19 2.13 -17.68
CA THR A 141 7.61 1.40 -18.88
C THR A 141 7.46 -0.11 -18.70
N GLU A 142 7.06 -0.82 -19.76
CA GLU A 142 6.92 -2.27 -19.69
C GLU A 142 8.25 -2.95 -19.29
N GLN A 143 8.20 -3.75 -18.22
CA GLN A 143 9.32 -4.59 -17.83
C GLN A 143 9.49 -5.76 -18.81
N LYS A 144 10.69 -5.87 -19.40
CA LYS A 144 11.04 -6.90 -20.40
C LYS A 144 11.95 -8.02 -19.87
N SER A 145 12.55 -7.83 -18.69
CA SER A 145 13.53 -8.76 -18.13
C SER A 145 13.49 -8.78 -16.60
N THR A 146 14.03 -9.85 -16.03
CA THR A 146 14.20 -10.00 -14.58
C THR A 146 15.11 -8.91 -14.05
N ARG A 147 14.76 -8.34 -12.90
CA ARG A 147 15.62 -7.37 -12.20
C ARG A 147 15.97 -7.92 -10.83
N THR A 148 17.19 -7.65 -10.38
CA THR A 148 17.67 -8.09 -9.07
C THR A 148 18.28 -6.92 -8.34
N ALA A 149 17.96 -6.78 -7.06
CA ALA A 149 18.58 -5.81 -6.18
C ALA A 149 18.95 -6.45 -4.84
N ARG A 150 20.06 -6.02 -4.27
CA ARG A 150 20.60 -6.54 -3.01
C ARG A 150 21.16 -5.38 -2.19
N LEU A 151 20.81 -5.35 -0.91
CA LEU A 151 21.36 -4.40 0.06
C LEU A 151 21.91 -5.17 1.26
N GLU A 152 23.13 -4.82 1.67
CA GLU A 152 23.75 -5.40 2.87
C GLU A 152 23.40 -4.57 4.11
N LYS A 153 22.97 -5.23 5.18
CA LYS A 153 22.65 -4.64 6.49
C LYS A 153 23.20 -5.48 7.63
N ASP A 154 23.25 -4.87 8.82
CA ASP A 154 23.61 -5.56 10.07
C ASP A 154 22.44 -6.43 10.56
N VAL A 155 22.21 -7.55 9.85
CA VAL A 155 21.14 -8.53 10.11
C VAL A 155 21.71 -9.94 10.13
N GLN A 156 21.04 -10.87 10.81
CA GLN A 156 21.50 -12.27 10.93
C GLN A 156 21.03 -13.18 9.79
N SER A 157 19.96 -12.80 9.08
CA SER A 157 19.39 -13.62 8.02
C SER A 157 18.85 -12.78 6.86
N VAL A 158 18.56 -13.46 5.76
CA VAL A 158 18.09 -12.81 4.53
C VAL A 158 16.60 -12.51 4.64
N THR A 159 16.21 -11.29 4.27
CA THR A 159 14.81 -10.96 3.94
C THR A 159 14.69 -10.86 2.43
N LEU A 160 13.79 -11.66 1.85
CA LEU A 160 13.60 -11.83 0.41
C LEU A 160 12.23 -11.28 0.00
N ALA A 161 12.20 -10.56 -1.12
CA ALA A 161 10.98 -10.26 -1.86
C ALA A 161 11.11 -10.73 -3.31
N VAL A 162 10.02 -11.29 -3.85
CA VAL A 162 9.85 -11.57 -5.28
C VAL A 162 8.59 -10.88 -5.76
N VAL A 163 8.74 -9.91 -6.64
CA VAL A 163 7.65 -9.01 -7.03
C VAL A 163 7.41 -9.07 -8.54
N TYR A 164 6.15 -9.21 -8.93
CA TYR A 164 5.68 -9.17 -10.31
C TYR A 164 4.86 -7.90 -10.54
N PRO A 165 4.95 -7.26 -11.73
CA PRO A 165 4.01 -6.22 -12.12
C PRO A 165 2.56 -6.72 -12.05
N GLY A 166 1.70 -5.94 -11.42
CA GLY A 166 0.27 -6.19 -11.27
C GLY A 166 -0.57 -5.27 -12.15
N VAL A 167 -1.74 -4.88 -11.65
CA VAL A 167 -2.73 -4.08 -12.39
C VAL A 167 -3.07 -2.80 -11.64
N LYS A 168 -3.77 -1.89 -12.31
CA LYS A 168 -4.36 -0.73 -11.64
C LYS A 168 -5.53 -1.15 -10.75
N VAL A 169 -5.82 -0.35 -9.73
CA VAL A 169 -6.87 -0.63 -8.74
C VAL A 169 -8.28 -0.76 -9.32
N ASP A 170 -8.55 -0.16 -10.49
CA ASP A 170 -9.84 -0.22 -11.20
C ASP A 170 -9.96 -1.39 -12.19
N HIS A 171 -8.92 -2.22 -12.31
CA HIS A 171 -8.92 -3.36 -13.20
C HIS A 171 -9.77 -4.52 -12.66
N SER A 172 -10.51 -5.23 -13.52
CA SER A 172 -11.40 -6.32 -13.09
C SER A 172 -10.67 -7.49 -12.40
N ASP A 173 -9.40 -7.68 -12.72
CA ASP A 173 -8.58 -8.79 -12.19
C ASP A 173 -8.11 -8.59 -10.74
N VAL A 174 -8.33 -7.42 -10.11
CA VAL A 174 -7.87 -7.16 -8.73
C VAL A 174 -8.40 -8.21 -7.75
N TYR A 175 -9.68 -8.57 -7.85
CA TYR A 175 -10.33 -9.54 -6.95
C TYR A 175 -9.73 -10.95 -7.11
N ALA A 176 -9.45 -11.38 -8.34
CA ALA A 176 -8.83 -12.67 -8.61
C ALA A 176 -7.35 -12.70 -8.19
N LEU A 177 -6.62 -11.59 -8.33
CA LEU A 177 -5.24 -11.43 -7.87
C LEU A 177 -5.14 -11.48 -6.34
N ASP A 178 -6.09 -10.87 -5.64
CA ASP A 178 -6.16 -10.90 -4.18
C ASP A 178 -6.44 -12.31 -3.66
N LEU A 179 -7.40 -13.02 -4.26
CA LEU A 179 -7.69 -14.42 -3.90
C LEU A 179 -6.54 -15.36 -4.26
N LEU A 180 -5.85 -15.13 -5.39
CA LEU A 180 -4.60 -15.82 -5.73
C LEU A 180 -3.54 -15.62 -4.64
N ALA A 181 -3.29 -14.37 -4.25
CA ALA A 181 -2.30 -14.05 -3.22
C ALA A 181 -2.67 -14.69 -1.87
N SER A 182 -3.96 -14.65 -1.51
CA SER A 182 -4.47 -15.26 -0.28
C SER A 182 -4.28 -16.79 -0.27
N ALA A 183 -4.61 -17.48 -1.36
CA ALA A 183 -4.39 -18.92 -1.51
C ALA A 183 -2.92 -19.30 -1.31
N MET A 184 -2.03 -18.48 -1.86
CA MET A 184 -0.60 -18.74 -1.86
C MET A 184 0.04 -18.42 -0.51
N GLY A 185 -0.32 -17.31 0.14
CA GLY A 185 0.46 -16.76 1.27
C GLY A 185 -0.31 -16.23 2.47
N SER A 186 -1.64 -16.36 2.55
CA SER A 186 -2.41 -15.86 3.71
C SER A 186 -2.58 -16.92 4.81
N GLY A 187 -1.99 -16.65 5.97
CA GLY A 187 -2.10 -17.47 7.17
C GLY A 187 -1.37 -18.82 7.11
N SER A 188 -1.41 -19.55 8.22
CA SER A 188 -0.67 -20.81 8.40
C SER A 188 -1.16 -21.98 7.55
N SER A 189 -2.36 -21.88 6.99
CA SER A 189 -2.91 -22.91 6.11
C SER A 189 -2.54 -22.73 4.64
N SER A 190 -1.93 -21.60 4.25
CA SER A 190 -1.58 -21.27 2.87
C SER A 190 -0.51 -22.20 2.30
N ARG A 191 -0.46 -22.28 0.97
CA ARG A 191 0.43 -23.20 0.24
C ARG A 191 1.89 -22.90 0.53
N LEU A 192 2.30 -21.63 0.48
CA LEU A 192 3.69 -21.22 0.71
C LEU A 192 4.09 -21.39 2.17
N TYR A 193 3.21 -21.09 3.13
CA TYR A 193 3.53 -21.32 4.54
C TYR A 193 3.78 -22.80 4.81
N LYS A 194 2.86 -23.68 4.40
CA LYS A 194 3.03 -25.13 4.55
C LYS A 194 4.31 -25.62 3.88
N ARG A 195 4.58 -25.15 2.66
CA ARG A 195 5.73 -25.59 1.87
C ARG A 195 7.06 -25.12 2.44
N ILE A 196 7.21 -23.83 2.70
CA ILE A 196 8.50 -23.19 3.00
C ILE A 196 8.77 -23.14 4.51
N VAL A 197 7.75 -22.81 5.31
CA VAL A 197 7.89 -22.64 6.77
C VAL A 197 7.71 -23.96 7.49
N TYR A 198 6.58 -24.65 7.28
CA TYR A 198 6.24 -25.85 8.08
C TYR A 198 7.00 -27.11 7.62
N ASN A 199 6.98 -27.44 6.32
CA ASN A 199 7.55 -28.70 5.83
C ASN A 199 9.07 -28.67 5.61
N ASN A 200 9.60 -27.57 5.08
CA ASN A 200 11.03 -27.45 4.76
C ASN A 200 11.80 -26.59 5.77
N GLU A 201 11.11 -25.90 6.69
CA GLU A 201 11.73 -25.14 7.78
C GLU A 201 12.76 -24.08 7.32
N LEU A 202 12.59 -23.49 6.13
CA LEU A 202 13.57 -22.58 5.52
C LEU A 202 13.37 -21.10 5.90
N ALA A 203 12.17 -20.75 6.34
CA ALA A 203 11.79 -19.38 6.69
C ALA A 203 11.06 -19.34 8.03
N THR A 204 11.12 -18.21 8.72
CA THR A 204 10.31 -17.95 9.91
C THR A 204 8.93 -17.41 9.54
N SER A 205 8.84 -16.73 8.40
CA SER A 205 7.58 -16.24 7.84
C SER A 205 7.64 -16.19 6.32
N VAL A 206 6.49 -16.36 5.69
CA VAL A 206 6.25 -16.07 4.28
C VAL A 206 4.88 -15.42 4.13
N SER A 207 4.74 -14.56 3.14
CA SER A 207 3.46 -14.00 2.73
C SER A 207 3.42 -13.77 1.23
N MET A 208 2.21 -13.63 0.69
CA MET A 208 1.99 -13.16 -0.67
C MET A 208 0.81 -12.21 -0.64
N SER A 209 0.94 -11.07 -1.33
CA SER A 209 -0.08 -10.03 -1.37
C SER A 209 -0.15 -9.41 -2.76
N SER A 210 -1.34 -8.89 -3.08
CA SER A 210 -1.62 -8.09 -4.26
C SER A 210 -1.88 -6.66 -3.76
N HIS A 211 -1.16 -5.69 -4.32
CA HIS A 211 -1.33 -4.28 -4.01
C HIS A 211 -1.52 -3.52 -5.31
N ASN A 212 -2.70 -2.94 -5.50
CA ASN A 212 -3.06 -2.25 -6.74
C ASN A 212 -3.38 -0.79 -6.42
N SER A 213 -2.91 0.13 -7.25
CA SER A 213 -3.07 1.58 -7.07
C SER A 213 -3.36 2.25 -8.43
N ASN A 214 -3.55 3.57 -8.44
CA ASN A 214 -4.07 4.28 -9.62
C ASN A 214 -3.15 4.19 -10.85
N LEU A 215 -1.82 4.19 -10.66
CA LEU A 215 -0.87 4.14 -11.77
C LEU A 215 -0.46 2.72 -12.15
N SER A 216 -0.36 1.83 -11.18
CA SER A 216 0.10 0.45 -11.32
C SER A 216 -0.22 -0.35 -10.07
N GLY A 217 0.08 -1.65 -10.12
CA GLY A 217 0.04 -2.53 -8.97
C GLY A 217 1.15 -3.56 -9.02
N GLU A 218 1.17 -4.43 -8.03
CA GLU A 218 2.17 -5.48 -7.86
C GLU A 218 1.60 -6.70 -7.16
N LEU A 219 2.17 -7.86 -7.49
CA LEU A 219 1.96 -9.12 -6.81
C LEU A 219 3.29 -9.53 -6.15
N SER A 220 3.32 -9.52 -4.83
CA SER A 220 4.53 -9.54 -4.04
C SER A 220 4.57 -10.75 -3.11
N PHE A 221 5.61 -11.57 -3.23
CA PHE A 221 5.97 -12.60 -2.27
C PHE A 221 7.05 -12.07 -1.33
N TYR A 222 6.90 -12.29 -0.03
CA TYR A 222 7.89 -11.94 0.99
C TYR A 222 8.27 -13.15 1.82
N ALA A 223 9.54 -13.22 2.25
CA ALA A 223 10.02 -14.25 3.15
C ALA A 223 11.13 -13.74 4.08
N SER A 224 11.03 -14.04 5.37
CA SER A 224 12.12 -13.91 6.33
C SER A 224 12.80 -15.26 6.49
N LEU A 225 14.00 -15.41 5.94
CA LEU A 225 14.69 -16.71 5.91
C LEU A 225 15.34 -17.02 7.26
N LYS A 226 15.52 -18.30 7.56
CA LYS A 226 16.41 -18.72 8.66
C LYS A 226 17.88 -18.46 8.29
N PRO A 227 18.79 -18.33 9.27
CA PRO A 227 20.23 -18.19 8.99
C PRO A 227 20.75 -19.31 8.09
N ASN A 228 21.72 -18.99 7.24
CA ASN A 228 22.41 -19.93 6.33
C ASN A 228 21.52 -20.64 5.28
N VAL A 229 20.26 -20.22 5.12
CA VAL A 229 19.37 -20.77 4.09
C VAL A 229 19.72 -20.19 2.71
N SER A 230 19.81 -21.08 1.72
CA SER A 230 20.01 -20.70 0.32
C SER A 230 18.77 -20.04 -0.28
N VAL A 231 18.91 -18.80 -0.75
CA VAL A 231 17.87 -18.07 -1.49
C VAL A 231 17.42 -18.86 -2.73
N HIS A 232 18.35 -19.51 -3.43
CA HIS A 232 18.02 -20.32 -4.60
C HIS A 232 17.05 -21.47 -4.26
N ARG A 233 17.24 -22.11 -3.10
CA ARG A 233 16.34 -23.18 -2.64
C ARG A 233 14.92 -22.64 -2.41
N VAL A 234 14.78 -21.48 -1.78
CA VAL A 234 13.47 -20.85 -1.53
C VAL A 234 12.80 -20.43 -2.85
N LEU A 235 13.55 -19.82 -3.78
CA LEU A 235 13.04 -19.46 -5.10
C LEU A 235 12.56 -20.67 -5.89
N SER A 236 13.28 -21.80 -5.82
CA SER A 236 12.84 -23.05 -6.46
C SER A 236 11.52 -23.57 -5.87
N LEU A 237 11.35 -23.54 -4.54
CA LEU A 237 10.07 -23.96 -3.93
C LEU A 237 8.92 -23.00 -4.25
N LEU A 238 9.20 -21.70 -4.34
CA LEU A 238 8.23 -20.72 -4.79
C LEU A 238 7.82 -21.00 -6.25
N ASP A 239 8.78 -21.17 -7.15
CA ASP A 239 8.52 -21.43 -8.57
C ASP A 239 7.72 -22.75 -8.76
N ASP A 240 7.98 -23.78 -7.94
CA ASP A 240 7.18 -25.02 -7.93
C ASP A 240 5.70 -24.79 -7.55
N GLU A 241 5.44 -24.04 -6.48
CA GLU A 241 4.05 -23.75 -6.05
C GLU A 241 3.34 -22.82 -7.04
N LEU A 242 4.06 -21.85 -7.61
CA LEU A 242 3.53 -20.98 -8.67
C LEU A 242 3.22 -21.78 -9.94
N LYS A 243 3.99 -22.83 -10.27
CA LYS A 243 3.67 -23.73 -11.37
C LYS A 243 2.41 -24.53 -11.08
N LYS A 244 2.21 -25.01 -9.85
CA LYS A 244 1.01 -25.77 -9.47
C LYS A 244 -0.26 -24.92 -9.55
N ILE A 245 -0.26 -23.69 -9.02
CA ILE A 245 -1.47 -22.83 -9.08
C ILE A 245 -1.84 -22.43 -10.52
N LYS A 246 -0.88 -22.45 -11.45
CA LYS A 246 -1.10 -22.22 -12.88
C LYS A 246 -1.68 -23.42 -13.63
N THR A 247 -1.51 -24.65 -13.13
CA THR A 247 -1.91 -25.88 -13.82
C THR A 247 -3.05 -26.62 -13.14
N ILE A 248 -3.14 -26.52 -11.81
CA ILE A 248 -4.14 -27.18 -10.97
C ILE A 248 -5.09 -26.12 -10.42
N LEU A 249 -6.38 -26.28 -10.69
CA LEU A 249 -7.42 -25.40 -10.17
C LEU A 249 -7.45 -25.43 -8.64
N VAL A 250 -7.77 -24.29 -8.04
CA VAL A 250 -8.11 -24.20 -6.62
C VAL A 250 -9.36 -25.05 -6.38
N ALA A 251 -9.32 -25.93 -5.39
CA ALA A 251 -10.48 -26.76 -5.06
C ALA A 251 -11.63 -25.87 -4.58
N GLU A 252 -12.87 -26.24 -4.89
CA GLU A 252 -14.07 -25.46 -4.54
C GLU A 252 -14.12 -25.09 -3.05
N LYS A 253 -13.86 -26.05 -2.16
CA LYS A 253 -13.79 -25.81 -0.71
C LYS A 253 -12.67 -24.86 -0.29
N GLU A 254 -11.54 -24.87 -1.02
CA GLU A 254 -10.44 -23.93 -0.76
C GLU A 254 -10.86 -22.51 -1.22
N LEU A 255 -11.50 -22.40 -2.38
CA LEU A 255 -12.02 -21.13 -2.91
C LEU A 255 -13.09 -20.52 -2.00
N GLU A 256 -14.07 -21.31 -1.58
CA GLU A 256 -15.13 -20.90 -0.64
C GLU A 256 -14.51 -20.38 0.66
N LYS A 257 -13.52 -21.09 1.21
CA LYS A 257 -12.79 -20.64 2.40
C LYS A 257 -12.10 -19.29 2.17
N LEU A 258 -11.47 -19.08 1.02
CA LEU A 258 -10.77 -17.82 0.71
C LEU A 258 -11.76 -16.66 0.61
N LYS A 259 -12.91 -16.85 -0.04
CA LYS A 259 -13.98 -15.86 -0.13
C LYS A 259 -14.53 -15.49 1.25
N ASN A 260 -14.87 -16.49 2.07
CA ASN A 260 -15.33 -16.29 3.45
C ASN A 260 -14.30 -15.51 4.30
N GLN A 261 -13.00 -15.74 4.08
CA GLN A 261 -11.95 -14.99 4.78
C GLN A 261 -11.87 -13.53 4.35
N VAL A 262 -12.05 -13.25 3.05
CA VAL A 262 -12.08 -11.88 2.52
C VAL A 262 -13.33 -11.16 3.03
N GLU A 263 -14.51 -11.78 2.94
CA GLU A 263 -15.77 -11.21 3.43
C GLU A 263 -15.67 -10.88 4.93
N LEU A 264 -15.18 -11.83 5.74
CA LEU A 264 -14.98 -11.61 7.17
C LEU A 264 -14.00 -10.46 7.44
N SER A 265 -12.92 -10.37 6.68
CA SER A 265 -11.92 -9.29 6.81
C SER A 265 -12.51 -7.94 6.43
N TYR A 266 -13.33 -7.91 5.38
CA TYR A 266 -14.04 -6.72 4.92
C TYR A 266 -15.04 -6.23 5.97
N ILE A 267 -15.90 -7.11 6.50
CA ILE A 267 -16.88 -6.75 7.55
C ILE A 267 -16.16 -6.26 8.81
N ARG A 268 -15.08 -6.94 9.24
CA ARG A 268 -14.24 -6.51 10.37
C ARG A 268 -13.62 -5.13 10.11
N GLY A 269 -13.17 -4.89 8.89
CA GLY A 269 -12.65 -3.61 8.44
C GLY A 269 -13.67 -2.47 8.54
N LEU A 270 -14.98 -2.74 8.60
CA LEU A 270 -16.03 -1.74 8.69
C LEU A 270 -16.69 -1.66 10.09
N GLN A 271 -16.07 -2.23 11.12
CA GLN A 271 -16.67 -2.26 12.46
C GLN A 271 -16.75 -0.91 13.16
N THR A 272 -15.81 0.01 12.89
CA THR A 272 -15.74 1.31 13.57
C THR A 272 -16.25 2.43 12.69
N MET A 273 -16.70 3.55 13.28
CA MET A 273 -17.09 4.73 12.49
C MET A 273 -15.92 5.28 11.68
N SER A 274 -14.73 5.32 12.28
CA SER A 274 -13.51 5.78 11.59
C SER A 274 -13.19 4.92 10.38
N SER A 275 -13.30 3.60 10.51
CA SER A 275 -12.97 2.69 9.41
C SER A 275 -14.01 2.74 8.29
N ARG A 276 -15.29 2.94 8.61
CA ARG A 276 -16.33 3.25 7.60
C ARG A 276 -16.07 4.58 6.89
N ALA A 277 -15.77 5.64 7.63
CA ALA A 277 -15.45 6.94 7.05
C ALA A 277 -14.24 6.86 6.11
N GLN A 278 -13.19 6.16 6.53
CA GLN A 278 -11.99 5.96 5.71
C GLN A 278 -12.29 5.14 4.45
N ALA A 279 -13.10 4.08 4.54
CA ALA A 279 -13.48 3.27 3.40
C ALA A 279 -14.29 4.06 2.35
N LEU A 280 -15.22 4.90 2.80
CA LEU A 280 -15.96 5.82 1.94
C LEU A 280 -15.04 6.85 1.29
N ALA A 281 -14.16 7.48 2.08
CA ALA A 281 -13.21 8.47 1.58
C ALA A 281 -12.28 7.87 0.52
N LEU A 282 -11.74 6.68 0.77
CA LEU A 282 -10.83 6.01 -0.14
C LEU A 282 -11.50 5.70 -1.49
N ASN A 283 -12.74 5.21 -1.46
CA ASN A 283 -13.49 4.92 -2.69
C ASN A 283 -13.84 6.20 -3.46
N GLU A 284 -14.21 7.28 -2.77
CA GLU A 284 -14.44 8.58 -3.41
C GLU A 284 -13.15 9.14 -4.04
N ILE A 285 -12.02 9.09 -3.32
CA ILE A 285 -10.73 9.59 -3.80
C ILE A 285 -10.20 8.80 -5.00
N ILE A 286 -10.35 7.47 -4.98
CA ILE A 286 -9.80 6.60 -6.01
C ILE A 286 -10.71 6.55 -7.24
N PHE A 287 -12.02 6.42 -7.02
CA PHE A 287 -12.97 6.10 -8.08
C PHE A 287 -13.93 7.23 -8.43
N GLY A 288 -13.97 8.31 -7.63
CA GLY A 288 -14.99 9.35 -7.73
C GLY A 288 -16.39 8.87 -7.36
N ASP A 289 -16.49 7.74 -6.65
CA ASP A 289 -17.77 7.18 -6.22
C ASP A 289 -17.61 6.27 -4.98
N TYR A 290 -17.97 6.79 -3.81
CA TYR A 290 -17.95 6.05 -2.56
C TYR A 290 -18.78 4.76 -2.60
N ARG A 291 -19.78 4.65 -3.49
CA ARG A 291 -20.68 3.49 -3.55
C ARG A 291 -20.02 2.22 -4.04
N LYS A 292 -18.88 2.34 -4.75
CA LYS A 292 -18.09 1.17 -5.18
C LYS A 292 -17.67 0.28 -4.02
N LEU A 293 -17.54 0.86 -2.83
CA LEU A 293 -17.32 0.11 -1.58
C LEU A 293 -18.29 -1.06 -1.46
N PHE A 294 -19.58 -0.85 -1.74
CA PHE A 294 -20.64 -1.83 -1.53
C PHE A 294 -20.69 -2.94 -2.59
N GLU A 295 -19.91 -2.82 -3.66
CA GLU A 295 -19.86 -3.80 -4.76
C GLU A 295 -18.74 -4.84 -4.58
N ASP A 296 -17.79 -4.62 -3.67
CA ASP A 296 -16.58 -5.43 -3.58
C ASP A 296 -16.88 -6.89 -3.20
N ILE A 297 -17.82 -7.12 -2.28
CA ILE A 297 -18.21 -8.48 -1.85
C ILE A 297 -18.75 -9.27 -3.05
N ASP A 298 -19.68 -8.69 -3.81
CA ASP A 298 -20.25 -9.34 -5.00
C ASP A 298 -19.18 -9.69 -6.04
N LYS A 299 -18.17 -8.81 -6.19
CA LYS A 299 -17.06 -9.04 -7.12
C LYS A 299 -16.13 -10.15 -6.64
N TYR A 300 -15.86 -10.27 -5.34
CA TYR A 300 -15.13 -11.42 -4.79
C TYR A 300 -15.93 -12.72 -4.93
N GLU A 301 -17.25 -12.68 -4.69
CA GLU A 301 -18.13 -13.84 -4.84
C GLU A 301 -18.22 -14.33 -6.28
N ALA A 302 -18.10 -13.45 -7.26
CA ALA A 302 -18.09 -13.81 -8.67
C ALA A 302 -16.80 -14.52 -9.14
N VAL A 303 -15.70 -14.45 -8.39
CA VAL A 303 -14.42 -15.05 -8.81
C VAL A 303 -14.50 -16.58 -8.87
N THR A 304 -14.03 -17.15 -9.97
CA THR A 304 -13.94 -18.60 -10.18
C THR A 304 -12.51 -19.14 -9.95
N ALA A 305 -12.37 -20.46 -9.81
CA ALA A 305 -11.05 -21.09 -9.75
C ALA A 305 -10.27 -20.91 -11.06
N GLU A 306 -10.97 -20.85 -12.19
CA GLU A 306 -10.44 -20.56 -13.51
C GLU A 306 -9.87 -19.15 -13.60
N ASP A 307 -10.51 -18.17 -12.97
CA ASP A 307 -9.99 -16.80 -12.89
C ASP A 307 -8.68 -16.72 -12.13
N ILE A 308 -8.59 -17.40 -10.97
CA ILE A 308 -7.34 -17.48 -10.20
C ILE A 308 -6.21 -18.07 -11.05
N ARG A 309 -6.49 -19.18 -11.76
CA ARG A 309 -5.52 -19.80 -12.67
C ARG A 309 -5.16 -18.87 -13.84
N ARG A 310 -6.15 -18.18 -14.42
CA ARG A 310 -5.96 -17.24 -15.53
C ARG A 310 -5.04 -16.11 -15.10
N VAL A 311 -5.34 -15.40 -14.02
CA VAL A 311 -4.52 -14.29 -13.55
C VAL A 311 -3.13 -14.76 -13.12
N ALA A 312 -3.00 -15.97 -12.55
CA ALA A 312 -1.69 -16.54 -12.27
C ALA A 312 -0.86 -16.71 -13.56
N ASN A 313 -1.46 -17.18 -14.65
CA ASN A 313 -0.78 -17.32 -15.94
C ASN A 313 -0.49 -15.97 -16.60
N THR A 314 -1.38 -14.98 -16.46
CA THR A 314 -1.24 -13.66 -17.07
C THR A 314 -0.15 -12.81 -16.39
N TYR A 315 -0.12 -12.76 -15.06
CA TYR A 315 0.71 -11.77 -14.34
C TYR A 315 1.99 -12.34 -13.75
N ILE A 316 2.05 -13.63 -13.42
CA ILE A 316 3.28 -14.26 -12.89
C ILE A 316 4.16 -14.68 -14.07
N ILE A 317 4.80 -13.73 -14.73
CA ILE A 317 5.68 -14.02 -15.88
C ILE A 317 7.13 -14.18 -15.37
N PRO A 318 7.79 -15.35 -15.56
CA PRO A 318 9.13 -15.58 -15.01
C PRO A 318 10.19 -14.58 -15.46
N SER A 319 10.08 -14.07 -16.69
CA SER A 319 10.98 -13.05 -17.23
C SER A 319 10.68 -11.62 -16.75
N LYS A 320 9.58 -11.41 -16.02
CA LYS A 320 9.18 -10.10 -15.47
C LYS A 320 9.21 -10.08 -13.93
N LYS A 321 9.96 -10.99 -13.29
CA LYS A 321 10.10 -11.00 -11.83
C LYS A 321 11.18 -10.03 -11.34
N ASN A 322 10.98 -9.46 -10.17
CA ASN A 322 11.93 -8.60 -9.48
C ASN A 322 12.35 -9.31 -8.20
N ILE A 323 13.64 -9.59 -8.03
CA ILE A 323 14.18 -10.30 -6.85
C ILE A 323 14.93 -9.31 -6.00
N VAL A 324 14.42 -9.02 -4.81
CA VAL A 324 14.99 -8.00 -3.92
C VAL A 324 15.37 -8.64 -2.59
N GLN A 325 16.59 -8.35 -2.11
CA GLN A 325 17.16 -9.03 -0.95
C GLN A 325 17.83 -8.04 0.01
N ILE A 326 17.45 -8.09 1.28
CA ILE A 326 18.29 -7.58 2.37
C ILE A 326 19.11 -8.75 2.90
N VAL A 327 20.43 -8.61 2.93
CA VAL A 327 21.36 -9.67 3.33
C VAL A 327 22.26 -9.23 4.48
N PRO A 328 22.82 -10.16 5.27
CA PRO A 328 23.88 -9.86 6.22
C PRO A 328 25.11 -9.25 5.54
N LYS A 329 25.75 -8.25 6.17
CA LYS A 329 27.10 -7.80 5.78
C LYS A 329 28.10 -8.94 5.93
N LYS A 330 29.02 -9.10 4.98
CA LYS A 330 30.14 -10.06 5.10
C LYS A 330 30.91 -9.79 6.40
N GLY A 331 31.00 -10.78 7.30
CA GLY A 331 31.70 -10.67 8.58
C GLY A 331 30.85 -10.30 9.80
N SER A 332 29.53 -10.10 9.64
CA SER A 332 28.59 -9.88 10.76
C SER A 332 28.18 -11.14 11.51
N GLY A 333 28.57 -12.32 11.01
CA GLY A 333 28.63 -13.54 11.81
C GLY A 333 29.82 -13.47 12.75
N ARG A 334 29.70 -12.74 13.85
CA ARG A 334 30.64 -12.85 14.97
C ARG A 334 30.36 -14.15 15.74
N GLN A 335 31.48 -14.74 16.13
CA GLN A 335 31.71 -15.95 16.94
C GLN A 335 30.71 -16.19 18.06
#